data_AF-A0A496L563-F1
#
_entry.id   AF-A0A496L563-F1
#
_cell.length_a   1.000
_cell.length_b   1.000
_cell.length_c   1.000
_cell.angle_alpha   90.00
_cell.angle_beta   90.00
_cell.angle_gamma   90.00
#
_symmetry.space_group_name_H-M   'P 1'
#
loop_
_entity.id
_entity.type
_entity.pdbx_description
1 polymer ?
#
loop_
_entity_poly.entity_id
_entity_poly.type
_entity_poly.pdbx_seq_one_letter_code
_entity_poly.pdbx_strand_id
1 'polypeptide(L)' 'YNPELLDKKRILTISKSDIIDEEQMKEIEQTLPKEIPHLFFSSVTGFGIEQLKDMLWSALNEE' A
#
# COMPACT_ATOMS: atom_id res chain seq x y z
N TYR A 1 2.84 -3.25 -21.90
CA TYR A 1 2.54 -4.31 -20.92
C TYR A 1 3.73 -5.28 -20.97
N ASN A 2 4.73 -5.09 -20.12
CA ASN A 2 5.85 -6.04 -20.06
C ASN A 2 5.44 -7.17 -19.08
N PRO A 3 5.26 -8.42 -19.54
CA PRO A 3 4.87 -9.53 -18.67
C PRO A 3 5.90 -9.81 -17.56
N GLU A 4 7.17 -9.47 -17.76
CA GLU A 4 8.23 -9.61 -16.74
C GLU A 4 7.99 -8.70 -15.51
N LEU A 5 7.12 -7.70 -15.61
CA LEU A 5 6.72 -6.89 -14.45
C LEU A 5 5.85 -7.69 -13.47
N LEU A 6 5.22 -8.78 -13.92
CA LEU A 6 4.44 -9.66 -13.05
C LEU A 6 5.33 -10.42 -12.07
N ASP A 7 6.59 -10.65 -12.41
CA ASP A 7 7.54 -11.36 -11.56
C ASP A 7 8.15 -10.45 -10.47
N LYS A 8 7.93 -9.14 -10.55
CA LYS A 8 8.39 -8.20 -9.52
C LYS A 8 7.50 -8.26 -8.29
N LYS A 9 8.13 -8.06 -7.12
CA LYS A 9 7.43 -7.81 -5.85
C LYS A 9 6.46 -6.65 -6.02
N ARG A 10 5.23 -6.83 -5.55
CA ARG A 10 4.15 -5.84 -5.67
C ARG A 10 3.72 -5.44 -4.27
N ILE A 11 3.48 -4.15 -4.11
CA ILE A 11 2.89 -3.57 -2.91
C ILE A 11 1.60 -2.88 -3.35
N LEU A 12 0.53 -3.09 -2.60
CA LEU A 12 -0.73 -2.40 -2.82
C LEU A 12 -0.80 -1.19 -1.89
N THR A 13 -1.04 -0.01 -2.43
CA THR A 13 -1.17 1.19 -1.60
C THR A 13 -2.46 1.91 -1.93
N ILE A 14 -3.16 2.35 -0.88
CA ILE A 14 -4.43 3.07 -0.98
C ILE A 14 -4.16 4.51 -0.57
N SER A 15 -4.26 5.41 -1.55
CA SER A 15 -4.05 6.86 -1.34
C SER A 15 -5.34 7.56 -0.90
N LYS A 16 -5.21 8.83 -0.50
CA LYS A 16 -6.32 9.72 -0.08
C LYS A 16 -7.12 9.19 1.12
N SER A 17 -6.43 8.50 2.03
CA SER A 17 -7.06 7.98 3.26
C SER A 17 -7.53 9.08 4.22
N ASP A 18 -7.25 10.36 3.94
CA ASP A 18 -7.82 11.52 4.64
C ASP A 18 -9.33 11.68 4.45
N ILE A 19 -9.91 11.04 3.43
CA ILE A 19 -11.36 11.10 3.10
C ILE A 19 -12.10 9.86 3.62
N ILE A 20 -11.37 8.83 4.04
CA ILE A 20 -11.91 7.52 4.43
C ILE A 20 -11.89 7.43 5.96
N ASP A 21 -12.99 7.00 6.56
CA ASP A 21 -13.06 6.76 8.00
C ASP A 21 -12.54 5.35 8.40
N GLU A 22 -12.37 5.12 9.70
CA GLU A 22 -11.83 3.84 10.19
C GLU A 22 -12.72 2.63 9.91
N GLU A 23 -14.04 2.82 9.82
CA GLU A 23 -14.99 1.74 9.53
C GLU A 23 -14.89 1.32 8.07
N GLN A 24 -14.92 2.30 7.15
CA GLN A 24 -14.70 2.10 5.73
C GLN A 24 -13.33 1.49 5.44
N MET A 25 -12.28 1.92 6.16
CA MET A 25 -10.94 1.34 6.01
C MET A 25 -10.94 -0.16 6.32
N LYS A 26 -11.64 -0.59 7.38
CA LYS A 26 -11.79 -2.01 7.74
C LYS A 26 -12.59 -2.80 6.71
N GLU A 27 -13.64 -2.20 6.15
CA GLU A 27 -14.41 -2.84 5.08
C GLU A 27 -13.57 -3.03 3.82
N ILE A 28 -12.82 -1.99 3.41
CA ILE A 28 -11.90 -2.08 2.27
C ILE A 28 -10.88 -3.18 2.53
N GLU A 29 -10.26 -3.19 3.71
CA GLU A 29 -9.26 -4.18 4.10
C GLU A 29 -9.76 -5.63 3.98
N GLN A 30 -11.04 -5.90 4.27
CA GLN A 30 -11.64 -7.22 4.08
C GLN A 30 -11.73 -7.65 2.60
N THR A 31 -11.77 -6.70 1.67
CA THR A 31 -11.80 -6.95 0.23
C THR A 31 -10.41 -7.07 -0.40
N LEU A 32 -9.36 -6.69 0.33
CA LEU A 32 -8.00 -6.69 -0.19
C LEU A 32 -7.40 -8.10 -0.25
N PRO A 33 -6.56 -8.39 -1.25
CA PRO A 33 -5.86 -9.67 -1.35
C PRO A 33 -4.89 -9.85 -0.18
N LYS A 34 -5.10 -10.88 0.64
CA LYS A 34 -4.32 -11.15 1.86
C LYS A 34 -2.84 -11.48 1.62
N GLU A 35 -2.50 -11.86 0.39
CA GLU A 35 -1.14 -12.26 0.00
C GLU A 35 -0.25 -11.07 -0.39
N ILE A 36 -0.83 -9.89 -0.58
CA ILE A 36 -0.11 -8.69 -1.00
C ILE A 36 -0.08 -7.70 0.16
N PRO A 37 1.09 -7.21 0.59
CA PRO A 37 1.17 -6.16 1.59
C PRO A 37 0.40 -4.94 1.14
N HIS A 38 -0.51 -4.46 1.99
CA HIS A 38 -1.28 -3.24 1.74
C HIS A 38 -0.97 -2.15 2.75
N LEU A 39 -1.05 -0.90 2.31
CA LEU A 39 -0.86 0.28 3.16
C LEU A 39 -1.81 1.41 2.76
N PHE A 40 -2.45 2.01 3.76
CA PHE A 40 -3.23 3.23 3.61
C PHE A 40 -2.35 4.45 3.86
N PHE A 41 -2.46 5.46 2.99
CA PHE A 41 -1.68 6.70 3.12
C PHE A 41 -2.44 7.92 2.57
N SER A 42 -2.04 9.11 2.98
CA SER A 42 -2.50 10.37 2.40
C SER A 42 -1.32 11.25 2.03
N SER A 43 -1.22 11.57 0.74
CA SER A 43 -0.23 12.53 0.23
C SER A 43 -0.46 13.95 0.72
N VAL A 44 -1.67 14.28 1.16
CA VAL A 44 -2.05 15.64 1.58
C VAL A 44 -1.71 15.87 3.05
N THR A 45 -2.09 14.93 3.92
CA THR A 45 -1.88 15.06 5.36
C THR A 45 -0.53 14.51 5.82
N GLY A 46 0.15 13.73 4.97
CA GLY A 46 1.39 13.03 5.33
C GLY A 46 1.16 11.71 6.08
N PHE A 47 -0.09 11.35 6.36
CA PHE A 47 -0.45 10.08 7.00
C PHE A 47 0.09 8.89 6.20
N GLY A 48 0.74 7.93 6.88
CA GLY A 48 1.23 6.70 6.26
C GLY A 48 2.44 6.85 5.34
N ILE A 49 2.95 8.08 5.11
CA ILE A 49 4.04 8.33 4.15
C ILE A 49 5.38 7.78 4.64
N GLU A 50 5.65 7.84 5.95
CA GLU A 50 6.88 7.28 6.52
C GLU A 50 6.89 5.76 6.38
N GLN A 51 5.81 5.11 6.79
CA GLN A 51 5.61 3.67 6.63
C GLN A 51 5.69 3.25 5.16
N LEU A 52 5.18 4.07 4.24
CA LEU A 52 5.27 3.82 2.81
C LEU A 52 6.72 3.83 2.33
N LYS A 53 7.52 4.80 2.77
CA LYS A 53 8.95 4.88 2.42
C LYS A 53 9.70 3.67 2.94
N ASP A 54 9.46 3.28 4.19
CA ASP A 54 10.12 2.12 4.80
C ASP A 54 9.73 0.81 4.09
N MET A 55 8.46 0.67 3.74
CA MET A 55 7.96 -0.50 3.00
C MET A 55 8.57 -0.59 1.60
N LEU A 56 8.64 0.54 0.87
CA LEU A 56 9.28 0.60 -0.44
C LEU A 56 10.78 0.32 -0.33
N TRP A 57 11.45 0.90 0.66
CA TRP A 57 12.87 0.67 0.91
C TRP A 57 13.16 -0.81 1.18
N SER A 58 12.32 -1.45 2.00
CA SER A 58 12.43 -2.88 2.29
C SER A 58 12.22 -3.73 1.05
N ALA A 59 11.18 -3.46 0.25
CA ALA A 59 10.90 -4.23 -0.96
C ALA A 59 11.96 -4.06 -2.06
N LEU A 60 12.67 -2.93 -2.09
CA LEU A 60 13.76 -2.67 -3.04
C LEU A 60 15.09 -3.29 -2.60
N ASN A 61 15.31 -3.49 -1.30
CA ASN A 61 16.59 -3.95 -0.72
C ASN A 61 16.53 -5.34 -0.08
N GLU A 62 15.38 -6.01 -0.06
CA GLU A 62 15.31 -7.44 0.22
C GLU A 62 16.01 -8.21 -0.91
N GLU A 63 17.20 -8.75 -0.61
CA GLU A 63 17.96 -9.68 -1.47
C GLU A 63 17.13 -10.87 -1.96
#